data_AF-A0A2R4FGP3-F1
#
_entry.id   AF-A0A2R4FGP3-F1
#
_cell.length_a   1.000
_cell.length_b   1.000
_cell.length_c   1.000
_cell.angle_alpha   90.00
_cell.angle_beta   90.00
_cell.angle_gamma   90.00
#
_symmetry.space_group_name_H-M   'P 1'
#
loop_
_entity.id
_entity.type
_entity.pdbx_description
1 polymer ?
#
loop_
_entity_poly.entity_id
_entity_poly.type
_entity_poly.pdbx_seq_one_letter_code
_entity_poly.pdbx_strand_id
1 'polypeptide(L)'
;MGEEVRADPVEIARVAQSYLDNSTELASALRAVRADAVISPADFGQVSPAGQLNDAYNTVAGSAGTAVERVIGVLEVDNESLLQVAFAYRQADERAAERHRREHPNIPI
;
A
#
# COMPACT_ATOMS: atom_id res chain seq x y z
N MET A 1 19.80 11.21 27.89
CA MET A 1 18.36 11.56 27.77
C MET A 1 18.03 11.42 26.30
N GLY A 2 17.30 10.37 25.91
CA GLY A 2 16.85 10.23 24.53
C GLY A 2 15.79 11.29 24.27
N GLU A 3 15.97 12.06 23.22
CA GLU A 3 15.00 13.02 22.72
C GLU A 3 13.68 12.27 22.49
N GLU A 4 12.61 12.68 23.17
CA GLU A 4 11.29 12.06 22.98
C GLU A 4 10.80 12.43 21.58
N VAL A 5 11.02 11.53 20.62
CA VAL A 5 10.58 11.72 19.24
C VAL A 5 9.05 11.66 19.22
N ARG A 6 8.41 12.82 19.24
CA ARG A 6 6.96 12.93 19.12
C ARG A 6 6.58 12.68 17.66
N ALA A 7 5.88 11.57 17.41
CA ALA A 7 5.43 11.25 16.07
C ALA A 7 4.32 12.22 15.64
N ASP A 8 4.54 12.94 14.53
CA ASP A 8 3.55 13.85 13.98
C ASP A 8 2.47 13.05 13.22
N PRO A 9 1.19 13.09 13.66
CA PRO A 9 0.12 12.37 12.98
C PRO A 9 -0.09 12.81 11.52
N VAL A 10 0.26 14.05 11.17
CA VAL A 10 0.18 14.55 9.78
C VAL A 10 1.23 13.89 8.90
N GLU A 11 2.46 13.77 9.40
CA GLU A 11 3.53 13.08 8.65
C GLU A 11 3.26 11.58 8.54
N ILE A 12 2.72 10.94 9.59
CA ILE A 12 2.28 9.53 9.50
C ILE A 12 1.18 9.37 8.44
N ALA A 13 0.19 10.26 8.41
CA ALA A 13 -0.86 10.23 7.39
C ALA A 13 -0.32 10.48 5.97
N ARG A 14 0.71 11.34 5.81
CA ARG A 14 1.39 11.54 4.53
C ARG A 14 2.12 10.28 4.07
N VAL A 15 2.81 9.58 4.98
CA VAL A 15 3.43 8.29 4.66
C VAL A 15 2.35 7.29 4.27
N ALA A 16 1.24 7.20 5.02
CA ALA A 16 0.12 6.33 4.66
C ALA A 16 -0.38 6.62 3.23
N GLN A 17 -0.58 7.89 2.87
CA GLN A 17 -0.99 8.28 1.52
C GLN A 17 -0.03 7.75 0.45
N SER A 18 1.28 7.83 0.67
CA SER A 18 2.27 7.30 -0.28
C SER A 18 2.12 5.79 -0.51
N TYR A 19 1.76 5.01 0.52
CA TYR A 19 1.51 3.57 0.38
C TYR A 19 0.26 3.29 -0.48
N LEU A 20 -0.80 4.08 -0.30
CA LEU A 20 -2.02 3.98 -1.08
C LEU A 20 -1.82 4.40 -2.54
N ASP A 21 -1.03 5.45 -2.78
CA ASP A 21 -0.70 5.89 -4.13
C ASP A 21 0.09 4.80 -4.87
N ASN A 22 1.10 4.23 -4.20
CA ASN A 22 1.91 3.13 -4.75
C ASN A 22 1.08 1.87 -5.01
N SER A 23 0.15 1.51 -4.11
CA SER A 23 -0.73 0.34 -4.31
C SER A 23 -1.65 0.54 -5.51
N THR A 24 -2.17 1.76 -5.68
CA THR A 24 -3.03 2.15 -6.82
C THR A 24 -2.26 2.12 -8.13
N GLU A 25 -1.04 2.65 -8.16
CA GLU A 25 -0.18 2.64 -9.34
C GLU A 25 0.17 1.21 -9.75
N LEU A 26 0.58 0.36 -8.79
CA LEU A 26 0.87 -1.05 -9.04
C LEU A 26 -0.37 -1.81 -9.52
N ALA A 27 -1.54 -1.55 -8.97
CA ALA A 27 -2.79 -2.18 -9.41
C ALA A 27 -3.15 -1.77 -10.84
N SER A 28 -2.93 -0.50 -11.20
CA SER A 28 -3.12 0.00 -12.57
C SER A 28 -2.14 -0.66 -13.54
N ALA A 29 -0.85 -0.68 -13.20
CA ALA A 29 0.20 -1.30 -14.00
C ALA A 29 -0.04 -2.80 -14.21
N LEU A 30 -0.45 -3.54 -13.16
CA LEU A 30 -0.76 -4.95 -13.28
C LEU A 30 -1.95 -5.21 -14.22
N ARG A 31 -3.00 -4.38 -14.15
CA ARG A 31 -4.16 -4.50 -15.07
C ARG A 31 -3.75 -4.23 -16.51
N ALA A 32 -2.91 -3.22 -16.75
CA ALA A 32 -2.38 -2.91 -18.07
C ALA A 32 -1.54 -4.07 -18.63
N VAL A 33 -0.58 -4.58 -17.85
CA VAL A 33 0.28 -5.70 -18.27
C VAL A 33 -0.53 -6.97 -18.50
N ARG A 34 -1.56 -7.26 -17.70
CA ARG A 34 -2.43 -8.42 -17.93
C ARG A 34 -3.18 -8.36 -19.27
N ALA A 35 -3.51 -7.17 -19.76
CA ALA A 35 -4.13 -7.03 -21.08
C ALA A 35 -3.13 -7.39 -22.20
N ASP A 36 -1.85 -7.05 -22.01
CA ASP A 36 -0.78 -7.26 -23.00
C ASP A 36 -0.09 -8.63 -22.88
N ALA A 37 -0.19 -9.30 -21.73
CA ALA A 37 0.46 -10.58 -21.45
C ALA A 37 -0.33 -11.80 -21.96
N VAL A 38 -1.43 -11.60 -22.69
CA VAL A 38 -2.16 -12.71 -23.32
C VAL A 38 -1.45 -13.11 -24.60
N ILE A 39 -0.67 -14.20 -24.54
CA ILE A 39 -0.02 -14.79 -25.72
C ILE A 39 -0.87 -15.97 -26.20
N SER A 40 -1.14 -16.02 -27.50
CA SER A 40 -1.80 -17.15 -28.14
C SER A 40 -0.80 -18.29 -28.38
N PRO A 41 -1.21 -19.56 -28.29
CA PRO A 41 -0.38 -20.69 -28.74
C PRO A 41 0.15 -20.51 -30.17
N ALA A 42 -0.59 -19.80 -31.03
CA ALA A 42 -0.20 -19.51 -32.41
C ALA A 42 1.04 -18.59 -32.52
N ASP A 43 1.31 -17.77 -31.50
CA ASP A 43 2.42 -16.82 -31.48
C ASP A 43 3.78 -17.52 -31.29
N PHE A 44 3.77 -18.76 -30.79
CA PHE A 44 4.98 -19.60 -30.69
C PHE A 44 5.37 -20.24 -32.03
N GLY A 45 4.53 -20.12 -33.07
CA GLY A 45 4.74 -20.74 -34.37
C GLY A 45 4.58 -22.26 -34.38
N GLN A 46 5.02 -22.91 -35.46
CA GLN A 46 4.94 -24.37 -35.63
C GLN A 46 6.09 -25.12 -34.92
N VAL A 47 6.35 -24.78 -33.66
CA VAL A 47 7.31 -25.52 -32.84
C VAL A 47 6.61 -26.68 -32.16
N SER A 48 7.22 -27.87 -32.20
CA SER A 48 6.65 -29.10 -31.63
C SER A 48 6.15 -28.95 -30.16
N PRO A 49 6.83 -28.20 -29.28
CA PRO A 49 6.37 -27.98 -27.90
C PRO A 49 5.54 -26.70 -27.69
N ALA A 50 4.94 -26.08 -28.71
CA ALA A 50 4.23 -24.79 -28.58
C ALA A 50 3.19 -24.77 -27.45
N GLY A 51 2.41 -25.84 -27.29
CA GLY A 51 1.45 -25.97 -26.18
C GLY A 51 2.12 -25.96 -24.81
N GLN A 52 3.22 -26.71 -24.64
CA GLN A 52 3.96 -26.76 -23.37
C GLN A 52 4.63 -25.42 -23.04
N LEU A 53 5.13 -24.72 -24.06
CA LEU A 53 5.70 -23.37 -23.90
C LEU A 53 4.61 -22.37 -23.47
N ASN A 54 3.43 -22.44 -24.07
CA ASN A 54 2.30 -21.60 -23.69
C ASN A 54 1.82 -21.90 -22.25
N ASP A 55 1.73 -23.17 -21.85
CA ASP A 55 1.33 -23.55 -20.49
C ASP A 55 2.35 -23.07 -19.44
N ALA A 56 3.64 -23.24 -19.72
CA ALA A 56 4.72 -22.74 -18.87
C ALA A 56 4.69 -21.21 -18.75
N TYR A 57 4.48 -20.52 -19.88
CA TYR A 57 4.34 -19.06 -19.91
C TYR A 57 3.16 -18.60 -19.04
N ASN A 58 1.96 -19.17 -19.24
CA ASN A 58 0.77 -18.79 -18.49
C ASN A 58 0.91 -19.09 -17.00
N THR A 59 1.60 -20.17 -16.63
CA THR A 59 1.89 -20.50 -15.23
C THR A 59 2.78 -19.44 -14.59
N VAL A 60 3.86 -19.04 -15.26
CA VAL A 60 4.77 -17.99 -14.77
C VAL A 60 4.06 -16.64 -14.70
N ALA A 61 3.34 -16.26 -15.75
CA ALA A 61 2.58 -15.01 -15.81
C ALA A 61 1.52 -14.93 -14.69
N GLY A 62 0.77 -16.01 -14.47
CA GLY A 62 -0.21 -16.10 -13.38
C GLY A 62 0.43 -16.02 -11.99
N SER A 63 1.57 -16.71 -11.80
CA SER A 63 2.31 -16.68 -10.52
C SER A 63 2.86 -15.28 -10.22
N ALA A 64 3.43 -14.62 -11.23
CA ALA A 64 3.93 -13.25 -11.12
C ALA A 64 2.80 -12.26 -10.81
N GLY A 65 1.66 -12.37 -11.51
CA GLY A 65 0.48 -11.56 -11.24
C GLY A 65 -0.02 -11.72 -9.81
N THR A 66 -0.09 -12.95 -9.30
CA THR A 66 -0.49 -13.25 -7.92
C THR A 66 0.49 -12.65 -6.90
N ALA A 67 1.80 -12.68 -7.19
CA ALA A 67 2.80 -12.09 -6.30
C ALA A 67 2.65 -10.56 -6.21
N VAL A 68 2.38 -9.89 -7.33
CA VAL A 68 2.13 -8.45 -7.36
C VAL A 68 0.84 -8.09 -6.61
N GLU A 69 -0.24 -8.86 -6.78
CA GLU A 69 -1.48 -8.67 -6.02
C GLU A 69 -1.25 -8.74 -4.50
N ARG A 70 -0.37 -9.63 -4.04
CA ARG A 70 0.00 -9.69 -2.61
C ARG A 70 0.75 -8.45 -2.15
N VAL A 71 1.66 -7.91 -2.95
CA VAL A 71 2.38 -6.67 -2.62
C VAL A 71 1.40 -5.50 -2.52
N ILE A 72 0.47 -5.39 -3.46
CA ILE A 72 -0.61 -4.38 -3.43
C ILE A 72 -1.38 -4.49 -2.11
N GLY A 73 -1.82 -5.71 -1.74
CA GLY A 73 -2.55 -5.91 -0.49
C GLY A 73 -1.76 -5.56 0.77
N VAL A 74 -0.46 -5.82 0.81
CA VAL A 74 0.40 -5.40 1.94
C VAL A 74 0.44 -3.87 2.05
N LEU A 75 0.61 -3.16 0.92
CA LEU A 75 0.63 -1.70 0.92
C LEU A 75 -0.69 -1.10 1.40
N GLU A 76 -1.83 -1.71 1.04
CA GLU A 76 -3.16 -1.30 1.50
C GLU A 76 -3.32 -1.51 3.01
N VAL A 77 -2.87 -2.66 3.54
CA VAL A 77 -2.92 -2.95 4.98
C VAL A 77 -1.99 -2.03 5.78
N ASP A 78 -0.80 -1.73 5.25
CA ASP A 78 0.15 -0.80 5.86
C ASP A 78 -0.41 0.62 5.88
N ASN A 79 -1.07 1.07 4.80
CA ASN A 79 -1.80 2.35 4.78
C ASN A 79 -2.85 2.43 5.90
N GLU A 80 -3.70 1.41 6.02
CA GLU A 80 -4.74 1.38 7.06
C GLU A 80 -4.12 1.43 8.47
N SER A 81 -3.07 0.64 8.70
CA SER A 81 -2.37 0.58 9.97
C SER A 81 -1.75 1.93 10.35
N LEU A 82 -1.11 2.62 9.40
CA LEU A 82 -0.52 3.93 9.62
C LEU A 82 -1.59 4.99 9.92
N LEU A 83 -2.74 4.96 9.23
CA LEU A 83 -3.85 5.87 9.52
C LEU A 83 -4.43 5.65 10.92
N GLN A 84 -4.59 4.40 11.36
CA GLN A 84 -5.03 4.09 12.72
C GLN A 84 -4.07 4.67 13.77
N VAL A 85 -2.75 4.56 13.53
CA VAL A 85 -1.73 5.14 14.40
C VAL A 85 -1.81 6.67 14.40
N ALA A 86 -1.93 7.31 13.24
CA ALA A 86 -2.08 8.76 13.13
C ALA A 86 -3.30 9.27 13.91
N PHE A 87 -4.45 8.59 13.80
CA PHE A 87 -5.64 8.93 14.57
C PHE A 87 -5.46 8.76 16.07
N ALA A 88 -4.76 7.71 16.51
CA ALA A 88 -4.47 7.49 17.92
C ALA A 88 -3.60 8.62 18.52
N TYR A 89 -2.56 9.06 17.80
CA TYR A 89 -1.73 10.19 18.22
C TYR A 89 -2.52 11.49 18.29
N ARG A 90 -3.30 11.80 17.26
CA ARG A 90 -4.16 12.99 17.25
C ARG A 90 -5.15 12.99 18.43
N GLN A 91 -5.79 11.86 18.70
CA GLN A 91 -6.72 11.75 19.82
C GLN A 91 -6.02 11.91 21.19
N ALA A 92 -4.80 11.38 21.33
CA ALA A 92 -4.01 11.56 22.54
C ALA A 92 -3.67 13.05 22.77
N ASP A 93 -3.29 13.76 21.70
CA ASP A 93 -2.99 15.18 21.74
C ASP A 93 -4.22 16.03 22.07
N GLU A 94 -5.37 15.74 21.47
CA GLU A 94 -6.64 16.41 21.76
C GLU A 94 -7.03 16.23 23.24
N ARG A 95 -6.91 15.01 23.78
CA ARG A 95 -7.19 14.73 25.21
C ARG A 95 -6.20 15.43 26.15
N ALA A 96 -4.93 15.54 25.77
CA ALA A 96 -3.93 16.26 26.55
C ALA A 96 -4.25 17.77 26.57
N ALA A 97 -4.60 18.35 25.41
CA ALA A 97 -4.99 19.74 25.28
C ALA A 97 -6.29 20.06 26.05
N GLU A 98 -7.27 19.14 26.07
CA GLU A 98 -8.47 19.27 26.89
C GLU A 98 -8.19 19.27 28.38
N ARG A 99 -7.33 18.35 28.86
CA ARG A 99 -6.90 18.33 30.27
C ARG A 99 -6.20 19.63 30.65
N HIS A 100 -5.26 20.09 29.83
CA HIS A 100 -4.55 21.34 30.06
C HIS A 100 -5.49 22.56 30.12
N ARG A 101 -6.51 22.63 29.24
CA ARG A 101 -7.54 23.67 29.29
C ARG A 101 -8.39 23.63 30.57
N ARG A 102 -8.70 22.44 31.08
CA ARG A 102 -9.45 22.27 32.35
C ARG A 102 -8.62 22.68 33.56
N GLU A 103 -7.33 22.39 33.55
CA GLU A 103 -6.39 22.71 34.64
C GLU A 103 -5.97 24.19 34.62
N HIS A 104 -5.94 24.83 33.45
CA HIS A 104 -5.55 26.23 33.27
C HIS A 104 -6.58 27.05 32.48
N PRO A 105 -7.76 27.35 33.06
CA PRO A 105 -8.87 28.01 32.35
C PRO A 105 -8.61 29.47 31.93
N ASN A 106 -7.57 30.14 32.46
CA ASN A 106 -7.33 31.58 32.27
C ASN A 106 -6.11 31.93 31.39
N ILE A 107 -5.49 30.96 30.72
CA ILE A 107 -4.34 31.22 29.83
C ILE A 107 -4.83 31.17 28.37
N PRO A 108 -4.80 32.29 27.62
CA PRO A 108 -5.05 32.25 26.18
C PRO A 108 -3.84 31.57 25.51
N ILE A 109 -4.10 30.52 24.73
CA ILE A 109 -3.13 29.79 23.91
C ILE A 109 -3.21 30.29 22.47
#